data_AF-A0A0X3P530-F1
#
_entry.id   AF-A0A0X3P530-F1
#
_cell.length_a   1.000
_cell.length_b   1.000
_cell.length_c   1.000
_cell.angle_alpha   90.00
_cell.angle_beta   90.00
_cell.angle_gamma   90.00
#
_symmetry.space_group_name_H-M   'P 1'
#
loop_
_entity.id
_entity.type
_entity.pdbx_description
1 polymer ?
#
loop_
_entity_poly.entity_id
_entity_poly.type
_entity_poly.pdbx_seq_one_letter_code
_entity_poly.pdbx_strand_id
1 'polypeptide(L)'
;MRDCRQNTKGAYVYSSLPIARGGKGVYRNAQRPPITLMEADPNDLSDVRGPLNSPNSARCADIQAALATKRATNARKIRHKVPRTGDTLDSHIGPGSVAFGRATTAVQTGLYLEELKETVETDDFWTQTDQFIDRPASPVFVPAKTGIDVATQIEPYDLFDFNIEVKPILEVLVGKTIEQALLEVMEEEEIADLRKEQAILQEIHNADLAEIARLEERNRRYREEQARRRRQAEHAAILRQETADKIAARCFVKAYLEPLLPTTFEQLMERGYFYDAVQHEIDENFYTPMLENVLDNNVRERRARILVDGIIQEAVTQRYQAFRELGRELMTEVCVERVIPQLRSVINFWVFDRMNKLAFSRLTTAADARKSLYADISEAVLNEALDEFAVYYEQQLIAAAAAKAAEEED
;
A
#
# COMPACT_ATOMS: atom_id res chain seq x y z
N MET A 1 52.87 19.84 -9.98
CA MET A 1 52.38 20.79 -8.95
C MET A 1 52.31 20.01 -7.65
N ARG A 2 53.40 19.90 -6.87
CA ARG A 2 53.70 20.76 -5.70
C ARG A 2 52.42 21.19 -4.97
N ASP A 3 52.10 20.53 -3.86
CA ASP A 3 52.36 21.12 -2.54
C ASP A 3 52.28 20.09 -1.41
N CYS A 4 53.37 20.02 -0.66
CA CYS A 4 53.49 19.38 0.63
C CYS A 4 52.80 20.23 1.70
N ARG A 5 52.15 19.60 2.69
CA ARG A 5 52.16 20.06 4.09
C ARG A 5 52.02 18.88 5.04
N GLN A 6 53.14 18.49 5.63
CA GLN A 6 53.23 17.72 6.86
C GLN A 6 53.12 18.71 8.04
N ASN A 7 52.43 18.34 9.11
CA ASN A 7 52.61 18.87 10.48
C ASN A 7 52.04 17.82 11.45
N THR A 8 52.86 16.90 11.97
CA THR A 8 53.56 16.97 13.28
C THR A 8 52.64 17.00 14.50
N LYS A 9 52.44 15.80 15.07
CA LYS A 9 52.42 15.43 16.50
C LYS A 9 52.22 16.61 17.49
N GLY A 10 51.01 16.74 18.02
CA GLY A 10 50.75 17.52 19.24
C GLY A 10 51.24 16.73 20.47
N ALA A 11 52.34 17.19 21.06
CA ALA A 11 52.82 16.73 22.36
C ALA A 11 51.97 17.35 23.47
N TYR A 12 51.57 16.52 24.45
CA TYR A 12 50.96 16.94 25.71
C TYR A 12 51.91 17.88 26.48
N VAL A 13 51.43 19.06 26.87
CA VAL A 13 52.14 19.98 27.77
C VAL A 13 51.41 20.01 29.09
N TYR A 14 51.99 19.40 30.13
CA TYR A 14 51.62 19.64 31.52
C TYR A 14 52.32 20.93 31.97
N SER A 15 51.56 21.96 32.32
CA SER A 15 52.07 23.15 33.00
C SER A 15 51.47 23.25 34.39
N SER A 16 52.15 22.69 35.39
CA SER A 16 51.89 22.98 36.80
C SER A 16 53.16 23.57 37.40
N LEU A 17 53.20 24.89 37.54
CA LEU A 17 54.17 25.58 38.40
C LEU A 17 53.58 25.63 39.82
N PRO A 18 54.35 25.31 40.88
CA PRO A 18 53.88 25.45 42.24
C PRO A 18 53.80 26.93 42.64
N ILE A 19 52.65 27.33 43.19
CA ILE A 19 52.43 28.64 43.79
C ILE A 19 52.69 28.50 45.29
N ALA A 20 53.80 29.05 45.78
CA ALA A 20 54.06 29.18 47.20
C ALA A 20 53.10 30.20 47.83
N ARG A 21 52.26 29.77 48.77
CA ARG A 21 51.41 30.66 49.58
C ARG A 21 52.16 31.02 50.87
N GLY A 22 52.51 32.30 51.01
CA GLY A 22 53.02 32.84 52.27
C GLY A 22 51.99 32.74 53.40
N GLY A 23 52.37 32.06 54.48
CA GLY A 23 51.59 31.99 55.71
C GLY A 23 51.58 33.32 56.44
N LYS A 24 50.39 33.86 56.71
CA LYS A 24 50.19 34.91 57.71
C LYS A 24 49.71 34.26 59.00
N GLY A 25 50.58 34.28 60.01
CA GLY A 25 50.23 33.92 61.38
C GLY A 25 49.21 34.90 61.96
N VAL A 26 48.19 34.35 62.61
CA VAL A 26 47.34 35.08 63.56
C VAL A 26 47.27 34.23 64.81
N TYR A 27 48.04 34.62 65.82
CA TYR A 27 47.87 34.20 67.19
C TYR A 27 46.51 34.69 67.70
N ARG A 28 45.68 33.80 68.23
CA ARG A 28 44.68 34.17 69.22
C ARG A 28 44.51 33.09 70.28
N ASN A 29 44.81 33.51 71.50
CA ASN A 29 44.67 32.82 72.77
C ASN A 29 43.30 32.14 72.91
N ALA A 30 43.31 30.86 73.26
CA ALA A 30 42.21 30.20 73.95
C ALA A 30 42.80 29.31 75.05
N GLN A 31 42.42 29.63 76.29
CA GLN A 31 42.81 28.94 77.52
C GLN A 31 42.38 27.47 77.46
N ARG A 32 43.29 26.55 77.80
CA ARG A 32 42.96 25.14 78.07
C ARG A 32 42.59 24.98 79.55
N PRO A 33 41.49 24.29 79.92
CA PRO A 33 41.31 23.78 81.27
C PRO A 33 42.10 22.47 81.47
N PRO A 34 42.46 22.11 82.71
CA PRO A 34 43.32 20.97 83.02
C PRO A 34 42.57 19.64 82.94
N ILE A 35 43.30 18.61 82.53
CA ILE A 35 42.87 17.22 82.48
C ILE A 35 42.93 16.65 83.91
N THR A 36 41.79 16.28 84.48
CA THR A 36 41.72 15.41 85.66
C THR A 36 41.50 13.97 85.20
N LEU A 37 42.49 13.13 85.48
CA LEU A 37 42.38 11.67 85.49
C LEU A 37 41.57 11.27 86.73
N MET A 38 40.44 10.60 86.54
CA MET A 38 39.83 9.73 87.56
C MET A 38 39.34 8.43 86.93
N GLU A 39 39.46 7.40 87.76
CA GLU A 39 39.37 5.97 87.48
C GLU A 39 37.94 5.46 87.30
N ALA A 40 37.87 4.36 86.52
CA ALA A 40 37.00 3.18 86.58
C ALA A 40 35.50 3.30 86.88
N ASP A 41 34.69 2.71 85.99
CA ASP A 41 33.75 1.66 86.39
C ASP A 41 33.39 0.75 85.19
N PRO A 42 33.47 -0.60 85.32
CA PRO A 42 33.09 -1.53 84.27
C PRO A 42 31.78 -2.24 84.67
N ASN A 43 30.63 -1.66 84.35
CA ASN A 43 29.36 -2.37 84.14
C ASN A 43 28.26 -1.36 83.84
N ASP A 44 27.94 -1.17 82.57
CA ASP A 44 26.58 -0.83 82.17
C ASP A 44 26.29 -1.44 80.80
N LEU A 45 25.48 -2.50 80.84
CA LEU A 45 24.86 -3.17 79.70
C LEU A 45 23.43 -2.62 79.60
N SER A 46 23.15 -1.79 78.60
CA SER A 46 21.83 -1.73 77.97
C SER A 46 21.82 -0.98 76.64
N ASP A 47 21.24 -1.65 75.65
CA ASP A 47 20.45 -1.14 74.53
C ASP A 47 21.01 -0.06 73.60
N VAL A 48 21.43 -0.49 72.39
CA VAL A 48 21.37 0.35 71.19
C VAL A 48 20.87 -0.45 69.99
N ARG A 49 19.56 -0.38 69.73
CA ARG A 49 18.98 -0.49 68.39
C ARG A 49 18.61 0.93 67.95
N GLY A 50 19.49 1.56 67.18
CA GLY A 50 19.28 2.88 66.57
C GLY A 50 20.08 2.97 65.26
N PRO A 51 19.62 3.76 64.27
CA PRO A 51 20.18 3.73 62.93
C PRO A 51 21.58 4.36 62.90
N LEU A 52 22.51 3.69 62.24
CA LEU A 52 23.84 4.19 61.90
C LEU A 52 23.74 5.36 60.91
N ASN A 53 23.40 6.54 61.40
CA ASN A 53 23.73 7.77 60.71
C ASN A 53 25.21 8.04 60.96
N SER A 54 26.03 7.68 59.97
CA SER A 54 27.44 8.06 59.91
C SER A 54 27.56 9.60 60.04
N PRO A 55 28.37 10.12 60.97
CA PRO A 55 28.54 11.56 61.19
C PRO A 55 29.24 12.30 60.03
N ASN A 56 29.58 11.59 58.94
CA ASN A 56 30.30 12.16 57.80
C ASN A 56 29.38 12.69 56.67
N SER A 57 28.07 12.43 56.70
CA SER A 57 27.14 12.98 55.69
C SER A 57 26.84 14.47 55.89
N ALA A 58 26.85 14.95 57.15
CA ALA A 58 26.65 16.37 57.48
C ALA A 58 27.82 17.25 57.01
N ARG A 59 29.06 16.77 57.16
CA ARG A 59 30.26 17.48 56.69
C ARG A 59 30.32 17.64 55.17
N CYS A 60 29.78 16.69 54.42
CA CYS A 60 29.77 16.76 52.96
C CYS A 60 28.77 17.81 52.43
N ALA A 61 27.61 17.98 53.09
CA ALA A 61 26.63 19.00 52.74
C ALA A 61 27.16 20.43 53.01
N ASP A 62 27.89 20.61 54.11
CA ASP A 62 28.48 21.90 54.50
C ASP A 62 29.58 22.35 53.52
N ILE A 63 30.38 21.41 53.00
CA ILE A 63 31.42 21.66 52.00
C ILE A 63 30.81 22.07 50.64
N GLN A 64 29.71 21.43 50.24
CA GLN A 64 29.00 21.77 49.00
C GLN A 64 28.34 23.16 49.07
N ALA A 65 27.75 23.53 50.23
CA ALA A 65 27.18 24.86 50.47
C ALA A 65 28.27 25.96 50.52
N ALA A 66 29.43 25.67 51.10
CA ALA A 66 30.57 26.59 51.13
C ALA A 66 31.20 26.84 49.74
N LEU A 67 31.16 25.86 48.84
CA LEU A 67 31.63 26.02 47.46
C LEU A 67 30.63 26.80 46.59
N ALA A 68 29.33 26.63 46.80
CA ALA A 68 28.28 27.40 46.10
C ALA A 68 28.32 28.90 46.46
N THR A 69 28.52 29.24 47.74
CA THR A 69 28.63 30.63 48.23
C THR A 69 29.92 31.32 47.76
N LYS A 70 31.04 30.57 47.62
CA LYS A 70 32.30 31.07 47.02
C LYS A 70 32.19 31.32 45.50
N ARG A 71 31.42 30.50 44.77
CA ARG A 71 31.13 30.73 43.34
C ARG A 71 30.25 31.97 43.11
N ALA A 72 29.26 32.21 43.98
CA ALA A 72 28.39 33.39 43.90
C ALA A 72 29.10 34.71 44.24
N THR A 73 30.08 34.69 45.16
CA THR A 73 30.84 35.90 45.56
C THR A 73 31.93 36.29 44.53
N ASN A 74 32.53 35.32 43.84
CA ASN A 74 33.48 35.60 42.76
C ASN A 74 32.80 36.12 41.47
N ALA A 75 31.56 35.70 41.19
CA ALA A 75 30.77 36.24 40.08
C ALA A 75 30.37 37.73 40.28
N ARG A 76 30.38 38.23 41.52
CA ARG A 76 30.02 39.62 41.85
C ARG A 76 31.20 40.61 41.80
N LYS A 77 32.44 40.13 41.63
CA LYS A 77 33.67 40.94 41.63
C LYS A 77 34.16 41.37 40.23
N ILE A 78 33.47 40.98 39.16
CA ILE A 78 33.74 41.44 37.79
C ILE A 78 32.63 42.40 37.36
N ARG A 79 32.56 43.59 37.99
CA ARG A 79 31.85 44.76 37.46
C ARG A 79 32.60 46.04 37.84
N HIS A 80 32.98 46.79 36.80
CA HIS A 80 33.48 48.18 36.76
C HIS A 80 34.42 48.67 37.87
N LYS A 81 35.73 48.69 37.58
CA LYS A 81 36.67 49.67 38.14
C LYS A 81 36.65 50.93 37.27
N VAL A 82 36.15 52.03 37.83
CA VAL A 82 36.45 53.41 37.39
C VAL A 82 37.66 53.88 38.20
N PRO A 83 38.69 54.51 37.59
CA PRO A 83 39.81 55.03 38.38
C PRO A 83 39.37 56.32 39.05
N ARG A 84 39.32 56.31 40.40
CA ARG A 84 39.30 57.53 41.20
C ARG A 84 40.69 57.74 41.75
N THR A 85 41.29 58.83 41.30
CA THR A 85 42.52 59.44 41.79
C THR A 85 42.39 59.73 43.28
N GLY A 86 43.47 59.44 44.00
CA GLY A 86 43.53 59.46 45.46
C GLY A 86 43.45 60.86 46.06
N ASP A 87 43.15 60.87 47.36
CA ASP A 87 43.58 61.87 48.32
C ASP A 87 43.38 61.31 49.73
N THR A 88 44.48 60.98 50.42
CA THR A 88 44.58 61.02 51.87
C THR A 88 46.01 61.45 52.25
N LEU A 89 46.10 62.70 52.70
CA LEU A 89 47.09 63.29 53.61
C LEU A 89 47.31 62.36 54.84
N ASP A 90 48.45 62.24 55.54
CA ASP A 90 49.54 63.17 55.83
C ASP A 90 50.78 62.41 56.36
N SER A 91 51.97 62.90 56.03
CA SER A 91 53.06 63.30 56.95
C SER A 91 54.44 63.16 56.30
N HIS A 92 54.95 64.26 55.74
CA HIS A 92 56.01 65.05 56.39
C HIS A 92 56.50 66.19 55.47
N ILE A 93 55.99 67.39 55.77
CA ILE A 93 56.71 68.66 55.97
C ILE A 93 57.78 69.03 54.92
N GLY A 94 57.41 69.99 54.06
CA GLY A 94 58.34 70.82 53.30
C GLY A 94 57.61 71.70 52.29
N PRO A 95 57.44 73.01 52.51
CA PRO A 95 56.72 73.86 51.57
C PRO A 95 57.65 74.31 50.44
N GLY A 96 57.72 73.49 49.39
CA GLY A 96 58.34 73.85 48.12
C GLY A 96 57.28 74.26 47.09
N SER A 97 56.63 75.40 47.30
CA SER A 97 55.78 76.02 46.28
C SER A 97 56.66 76.77 45.28
N VAL A 98 56.72 76.27 44.05
CA VAL A 98 57.25 76.99 42.88
C VAL A 98 56.09 77.41 42.01
N ALA A 99 55.68 78.67 42.16
CA ALA A 99 55.05 79.42 41.10
C ALA A 99 55.92 80.66 40.86
N PHE A 100 56.65 80.65 39.75
CA PHE A 100 57.29 81.80 39.14
C PHE A 100 58.30 82.60 39.99
N GLY A 101 59.56 82.14 39.97
CA GLY A 101 60.66 83.06 39.61
C GLY A 101 61.48 83.75 40.69
N ARG A 102 61.63 83.20 41.91
CA ARG A 102 62.77 83.55 42.78
C ARG A 102 63.31 82.34 43.53
N ALA A 103 64.58 82.01 43.28
CA ALA A 103 65.35 81.08 44.09
C ALA A 103 65.73 81.76 45.41
N THR A 104 65.29 81.22 46.54
CA THR A 104 65.73 81.61 47.88
C THR A 104 66.80 80.64 48.35
N THR A 105 68.05 81.10 48.33
CA THR A 105 69.21 80.37 48.87
C THR A 105 69.12 80.36 50.40
N ALA A 106 69.20 79.19 51.02
CA ALA A 106 69.24 79.07 52.48
C ALA A 106 70.60 79.58 52.98
N VAL A 107 70.57 80.70 53.71
CA VAL A 107 71.73 81.32 54.35
C VAL A 107 71.95 80.68 55.72
N GLN A 108 73.17 80.22 55.98
CA GLN A 108 73.59 79.55 57.22
C GLN A 108 73.53 80.53 58.40
N THR A 109 72.62 80.31 59.35
CA THR A 109 72.44 81.11 60.58
C THR A 109 72.99 80.43 61.85
N GLY A 110 73.97 79.53 61.70
CA GLY A 110 74.66 78.91 62.84
C GLY A 110 75.78 79.81 63.38
N LEU A 111 75.91 79.92 64.70
CA LEU A 111 77.03 80.63 65.34
C LEU A 111 78.37 79.94 65.00
N TYR A 112 79.30 80.70 64.43
CA TYR A 112 80.71 80.34 64.28
C TYR A 112 81.57 81.48 64.84
N LEU A 113 82.67 81.15 65.52
CA LEU A 113 83.64 82.12 66.03
C LEU A 113 84.79 82.24 65.01
N GLU A 114 84.94 83.41 64.40
CA GLU A 114 86.09 83.78 63.58
C GLU A 114 87.11 84.54 64.44
N GLU A 115 88.34 84.04 64.52
CA GLU A 115 89.46 84.81 65.07
C GLU A 115 89.95 85.82 64.03
N LEU A 116 89.63 87.10 64.25
CA LEU A 116 90.17 88.21 63.46
C LEU A 116 91.63 88.45 63.87
N LYS A 117 92.59 88.01 63.05
CA LYS A 117 93.99 88.45 63.13
C LYS A 117 94.12 89.75 62.33
N GLU A 118 93.93 90.87 63.01
CA GLU A 118 94.27 92.18 62.45
C GLU A 118 95.79 92.33 62.43
N THR A 119 96.39 92.27 61.25
CA THR A 119 97.77 92.68 61.01
C THR A 119 97.79 94.21 60.88
N VAL A 120 98.38 94.89 61.86
CA VAL A 120 98.59 96.34 61.85
C VAL A 120 99.63 96.70 60.78
N GLU A 121 99.36 97.74 60.00
CA GLU A 121 100.28 98.30 59.00
C GLU A 121 101.52 98.91 59.69
N THR A 122 102.71 98.47 59.29
CA THR A 122 104.00 99.05 59.70
C THR A 122 104.58 99.85 58.54
N ASP A 123 104.90 101.12 58.77
CA ASP A 123 105.51 101.99 57.77
C ASP A 123 106.97 101.59 57.48
N ASP A 124 107.29 101.43 56.19
CA ASP A 124 108.63 101.10 55.72
C ASP A 124 109.55 102.34 55.69
N PHE A 125 110.59 102.33 56.53
CA PHE A 125 111.72 103.25 56.42
C PHE A 125 112.94 102.53 55.82
N TRP A 126 113.38 102.99 54.65
CA TRP A 126 114.55 102.43 53.97
C TRP A 126 115.83 102.73 54.74
N THR A 127 116.47 101.69 55.28
CA THR A 127 117.85 101.73 55.76
C THR A 127 118.67 100.69 55.01
N GLN A 128 119.73 101.16 54.34
CA GLN A 128 120.65 100.32 53.59
C GLN A 128 121.51 99.51 54.57
N THR A 129 121.28 98.21 54.65
CA THR A 129 122.15 97.25 55.33
C THR A 129 122.17 95.94 54.52
N ASP A 130 123.38 95.43 54.26
CA ASP A 130 123.66 94.32 53.33
C ASP A 130 122.92 93.01 53.66
N GLN A 131 122.55 92.26 52.62
CA GLN A 131 121.91 90.94 52.72
C GLN A 131 122.87 89.90 53.34
N PHE A 132 122.66 89.57 54.61
CA PHE A 132 123.21 88.36 55.22
C PHE A 132 122.49 87.14 54.63
N ILE A 133 123.25 86.25 53.98
CA ILE A 133 122.73 84.96 53.51
C ILE A 133 122.65 84.01 54.71
N ASP A 134 121.45 83.50 55.00
CA ASP A 134 121.22 82.56 56.09
C ASP A 134 121.94 81.23 55.87
N ARG A 135 122.60 80.73 56.92
CA ARG A 135 123.28 79.43 56.95
C ARG A 135 122.25 78.30 56.77
N PRO A 136 122.50 77.27 55.94
CA PRO A 136 121.56 76.17 55.79
C PRO A 136 121.30 75.49 57.15
N ALA A 137 120.04 75.10 57.38
CA ALA A 137 119.60 74.50 58.63
C ALA A 137 120.44 73.28 58.97
N SER A 138 120.98 73.24 60.21
CA SER A 138 121.74 72.09 60.71
C SER A 138 120.87 70.83 60.66
N PRO A 139 121.41 69.68 60.18
CA PRO A 139 120.64 68.45 60.07
C PRO A 139 120.09 68.02 61.43
N VAL A 140 118.82 67.61 61.45
CA VAL A 140 118.15 67.16 62.67
C VAL A 140 118.86 65.92 63.20
N PHE A 141 119.35 66.00 64.44
CA PHE A 141 119.95 64.88 65.13
C PHE A 141 118.88 63.82 65.43
N VAL A 142 118.96 62.68 64.74
CA VAL A 142 118.17 61.48 65.05
C VAL A 142 119.03 60.58 65.94
N PRO A 143 118.69 60.39 67.22
CA PRO A 143 119.44 59.50 68.10
C PRO A 143 119.51 58.09 67.50
N ALA A 144 120.67 57.42 67.62
CA ALA A 144 120.77 56.01 67.28
C ALA A 144 119.83 55.21 68.18
N LYS A 145 118.97 54.35 67.60
CA LYS A 145 118.11 53.47 68.40
C LYS A 145 118.98 52.60 69.31
N THR A 146 118.92 52.84 70.62
CA THR A 146 119.54 51.98 71.63
C THR A 146 118.46 51.11 72.26
N GLY A 147 118.42 49.84 71.85
CA GLY A 147 117.49 48.80 72.30
C GLY A 147 117.68 47.55 71.45
N ILE A 148 117.34 46.37 71.97
CA ILE A 148 117.34 45.13 71.18
C ILE A 148 115.98 45.04 70.49
N ASP A 149 115.95 45.10 69.17
CA ASP A 149 114.72 44.93 68.40
C ASP A 149 114.29 43.45 68.46
N VAL A 150 113.15 43.18 69.11
CA VAL A 150 112.52 41.85 69.15
C VAL A 150 111.26 41.90 68.31
N ALA A 151 111.21 41.10 67.25
CA ALA A 151 109.99 40.87 66.49
C ALA A 151 109.28 39.65 67.04
N THR A 152 108.06 39.85 67.55
CA THR A 152 107.14 38.77 67.89
C THR A 152 106.18 38.58 66.73
N GLN A 153 106.24 37.42 66.07
CA GLN A 153 105.31 37.05 65.00
C GLN A 153 104.48 35.87 65.47
N ILE A 154 103.17 35.93 65.22
CA ILE A 154 102.26 34.81 65.45
C ILE A 154 102.24 33.99 64.16
N GLU A 155 102.61 32.72 64.26
CA GLU A 155 102.61 31.78 63.13
C GLU A 155 101.17 31.36 62.80
N PRO A 156 100.88 30.97 61.54
CA PRO A 156 99.57 30.43 61.21
C PRO A 156 99.27 29.24 62.12
N TYR A 157 98.03 29.20 62.65
CA TYR A 157 97.51 28.18 63.57
C TYR A 157 97.97 28.28 65.04
N ASP A 158 98.77 29.28 65.44
CA ASP A 158 99.23 29.45 66.84
C ASP A 158 98.12 29.95 67.80
N LEU A 159 97.12 30.67 67.29
CA LEU A 159 95.96 31.18 68.06
C LEU A 159 94.64 30.42 67.79
N PHE A 160 94.69 29.26 67.15
CA PHE A 160 93.47 28.53 66.79
C PHE A 160 92.80 27.91 68.03
N ASP A 161 91.58 28.34 68.34
CA ASP A 161 90.71 27.67 69.33
C ASP A 161 89.59 26.90 68.63
N PHE A 162 89.71 25.58 68.64
CA PHE A 162 88.73 24.67 68.05
C PHE A 162 87.31 24.92 68.57
N ASN A 163 87.14 25.23 69.86
CA ASN A 163 85.82 25.38 70.46
C ASN A 163 85.08 26.63 69.97
N ILE A 164 85.81 27.65 69.48
CA ILE A 164 85.23 28.86 68.91
C ILE A 164 84.98 28.66 67.43
N GLU A 165 85.95 28.13 66.71
CA GLU A 165 85.92 28.03 65.25
C GLU A 165 84.96 26.93 64.73
N VAL A 166 84.69 25.88 65.52
CA VAL A 166 83.75 24.82 65.13
C VAL A 166 82.28 25.23 65.27
N LYS A 167 81.97 26.22 66.12
CA LYS A 167 80.59 26.67 66.40
C LYS A 167 79.81 27.07 65.16
N PRO A 168 80.30 27.97 64.26
CA PRO A 168 79.55 28.35 63.06
C PRO A 168 79.34 27.17 62.10
N ILE A 169 80.28 26.23 62.03
CA ILE A 169 80.15 25.02 61.19
C ILE A 169 79.05 24.13 61.74
N LEU A 170 79.06 23.86 63.05
CA LEU A 170 78.03 23.05 63.71
C LEU A 170 76.66 23.70 63.66
N GLU A 171 76.57 25.02 63.85
CA GLU A 171 75.30 25.75 63.76
C GLU A 171 74.66 25.60 62.38
N VAL A 172 75.45 25.74 61.31
CA VAL A 172 74.94 25.56 59.95
C VAL A 172 74.58 24.10 59.67
N LEU A 173 75.39 23.13 60.11
CA LEU A 173 75.11 21.70 59.89
C LEU A 173 73.86 21.27 60.64
N VAL A 174 73.76 21.57 61.93
CA VAL A 174 72.60 21.23 62.75
C VAL A 174 71.36 21.98 62.26
N GLY A 175 71.48 23.28 61.95
CA GLY A 175 70.38 24.08 61.41
C GLY A 175 69.84 23.49 60.11
N LYS A 176 70.70 23.25 59.11
CA LYS A 176 70.28 22.69 57.82
C LYS A 176 69.71 21.27 57.94
N THR A 177 70.31 20.43 58.77
CA THR A 177 69.80 19.05 58.95
C THR A 177 68.42 19.03 59.60
N ILE A 178 68.16 19.88 60.59
CA ILE A 178 66.85 20.00 61.23
C ILE A 178 65.83 20.62 60.27
N GLU A 179 66.21 21.70 59.56
CA GLU A 179 65.34 22.34 58.57
C GLU A 179 64.95 21.37 57.45
N GLN A 180 65.92 20.64 56.90
CA GLN A 180 65.67 19.64 55.87
C GLN A 180 64.77 18.51 56.39
N ALA A 181 65.06 17.96 57.58
CA ALA A 181 64.24 16.91 58.17
C ALA A 181 62.80 17.37 58.43
N LEU A 182 62.60 18.61 58.88
CA LEU A 182 61.26 19.16 59.10
C LEU A 182 60.49 19.33 57.79
N LEU A 183 61.13 19.82 56.74
CA LEU A 183 60.50 19.96 55.42
C LEU A 183 60.14 18.59 54.84
N GLU A 184 61.02 17.61 54.92
CA GLU A 184 60.77 16.24 54.43
C GLU A 184 59.56 15.62 55.15
N VAL A 185 59.48 15.72 56.48
CA VAL A 185 58.34 15.19 57.24
C VAL A 185 57.04 15.91 56.88
N MET A 186 57.06 17.23 56.71
CA MET A 186 55.89 17.99 56.29
C MET A 186 55.41 17.60 54.88
N GLU A 187 56.34 17.40 53.94
CA GLU A 187 56.03 16.94 52.58
C GLU A 187 55.46 15.52 52.58
N GLU A 188 56.03 14.62 53.39
CA GLU A 188 55.53 13.25 53.54
C GLU A 188 54.10 13.20 54.09
N GLU A 189 53.80 14.02 55.10
CA GLU A 189 52.44 14.14 55.66
C GLU A 189 51.45 14.69 54.61
N GLU A 190 51.84 15.74 53.87
CA GLU A 190 50.99 16.31 52.81
C GLU A 190 50.72 15.26 51.70
N ILE A 191 51.74 14.55 51.25
CA ILE A 191 51.60 13.49 50.24
C ILE A 191 50.71 12.36 50.77
N ALA A 192 50.85 11.99 52.05
CA ALA A 192 50.01 10.96 52.67
C ALA A 192 48.53 11.39 52.70
N ASP A 193 48.25 12.64 53.01
CA ASP A 193 46.88 13.17 53.03
C ASP A 193 46.28 13.26 51.62
N LEU A 194 47.04 13.75 50.64
CA LEU A 194 46.61 13.77 49.23
C LEU A 194 46.30 12.36 48.70
N ARG A 195 47.09 11.36 49.08
CA ARG A 195 46.84 9.95 48.70
C ARG A 195 45.55 9.41 49.33
N LYS A 196 45.27 9.76 50.60
CA LYS A 196 44.00 9.38 51.26
C LYS A 196 42.82 10.01 50.53
N GLU A 197 42.89 11.30 50.21
CA GLU A 197 41.83 11.98 49.46
C GLU A 197 41.63 11.36 48.07
N GLN A 198 42.73 11.07 47.36
CA GLN A 198 42.66 10.43 46.04
C GLN A 198 42.03 9.04 46.11
N ALA A 199 42.36 8.24 47.12
CA ALA A 199 41.77 6.92 47.31
C ALA A 199 40.24 6.99 47.54
N ILE A 200 39.79 7.93 48.37
CA ILE A 200 38.35 8.16 48.62
C ILE A 200 37.64 8.57 47.33
N LEU A 201 38.22 9.49 46.56
CA LEU A 201 37.63 9.93 45.29
C LEU A 201 37.57 8.81 44.25
N GLN A 202 38.59 7.94 44.21
CA GLN A 202 38.59 6.78 43.33
C GLN A 202 37.53 5.76 43.73
N GLU A 203 37.33 5.52 45.03
CA GLU A 203 36.27 4.65 45.53
C GLU A 203 34.89 5.17 45.12
N ILE A 204 34.62 6.46 45.32
CA ILE A 204 33.36 7.10 44.90
C ILE A 204 33.19 6.99 43.38
N HIS A 205 34.24 7.29 42.60
CA HIS A 205 34.18 7.22 41.15
C HIS A 205 33.87 5.81 40.65
N ASN A 206 34.49 4.79 41.24
CA ASN A 206 34.25 3.40 40.88
C ASN A 206 32.83 2.96 41.26
N ALA A 207 32.30 3.42 42.40
CA ALA A 207 30.93 3.18 42.81
C ALA A 207 29.91 3.84 41.84
N ASP A 208 30.15 5.10 41.45
CA ASP A 208 29.32 5.82 40.49
C ASP A 208 29.29 5.12 39.12
N LEU A 209 30.45 4.68 38.63
CA LEU A 209 30.54 3.93 37.36
C LEU A 209 29.76 2.61 37.42
N ALA A 210 29.84 1.89 38.54
CA ALA A 210 29.07 0.66 38.74
C ALA A 210 27.55 0.93 38.77
N GLU A 211 27.12 2.03 39.39
CA GLU A 211 25.72 2.44 39.41
C GLU A 211 25.21 2.82 38.01
N ILE A 212 25.99 3.62 37.26
CA ILE A 212 25.67 3.99 35.88
C ILE A 212 25.50 2.73 35.02
N ALA A 213 26.46 1.80 35.07
CA ALA A 213 26.38 0.55 34.30
C ALA A 213 25.10 -0.25 34.64
N ARG A 214 24.76 -0.35 35.93
CA ARG A 214 23.52 -1.01 36.39
C ARG A 214 22.26 -0.32 35.84
N LEU A 215 22.23 1.02 35.85
CA LEU A 215 21.10 1.80 35.35
C LEU A 215 20.96 1.71 33.83
N GLU A 216 22.07 1.75 33.10
CA GLU A 216 22.10 1.59 31.65
C GLU A 216 21.57 0.23 31.22
N GLU A 217 21.99 -0.85 31.88
CA GLU A 217 21.49 -2.18 31.55
C GLU A 217 20.00 -2.33 31.87
N ARG A 218 19.52 -1.76 32.99
CA ARG A 218 18.09 -1.71 33.31
C ARG A 218 17.31 -0.95 32.23
N ASN A 219 17.81 0.21 31.81
CA ASN A 219 17.20 1.02 30.77
C ASN A 219 17.20 0.33 29.41
N ARG A 220 18.26 -0.42 29.08
CA ARG A 220 18.33 -1.24 27.88
C ARG A 220 17.22 -2.29 27.87
N ARG A 221 17.08 -3.06 28.96
CA ARG A 221 16.00 -4.07 29.09
C ARG A 221 14.62 -3.44 28.95
N TYR A 222 14.38 -2.30 29.61
CA TYR A 222 13.12 -1.58 29.51
C TYR A 222 12.81 -1.11 28.08
N ARG A 223 13.80 -0.55 27.37
CA ARG A 223 13.65 -0.12 25.97
C ARG A 223 13.36 -1.30 25.05
N GLU A 224 14.04 -2.42 25.24
CA GLU A 224 13.81 -3.65 24.47
C GLU A 224 12.40 -4.20 24.70
N GLU A 225 11.93 -4.25 25.95
CA GLU A 225 10.58 -4.67 26.29
C GLU A 225 9.51 -3.72 25.72
N GLN A 226 9.71 -2.41 25.86
CA GLN A 226 8.81 -1.39 25.31
C GLN A 226 8.72 -1.49 23.78
N ALA A 227 9.85 -1.75 23.10
CA ALA A 227 9.86 -1.99 21.66
C ALA A 227 9.10 -3.27 21.28
N ARG A 228 9.25 -4.36 22.05
CA ARG A 228 8.48 -5.61 21.83
C ARG A 228 6.98 -5.38 22.01
N ARG A 229 6.56 -4.70 23.08
CA ARG A 229 5.15 -4.39 23.34
C ARG A 229 4.55 -3.49 22.26
N ARG A 230 5.29 -2.49 21.76
CA ARG A 230 4.85 -1.64 20.64
C ARG A 230 4.60 -2.47 19.37
N ARG A 231 5.54 -3.33 18.97
CA ARG A 231 5.36 -4.20 17.80
C ARG A 231 4.16 -5.15 17.95
N GLN A 232 3.96 -5.71 19.14
CA GLN A 232 2.80 -6.56 19.42
C GLN A 232 1.48 -5.77 19.34
N ALA A 233 1.45 -4.54 19.88
CA ALA A 233 0.28 -3.68 19.82
C ALA A 233 -0.05 -3.24 18.39
N GLU A 234 0.97 -2.88 17.59
CA GLU A 234 0.83 -2.54 16.17
C GLU A 234 0.27 -3.74 15.39
N HIS A 235 0.85 -4.93 15.54
CA HIS A 235 0.37 -6.14 14.89
C HIS A 235 -1.06 -6.50 15.30
N ALA A 236 -1.37 -6.40 16.60
CA ALA A 236 -2.73 -6.63 17.10
C ALA A 236 -3.73 -5.57 16.59
N ALA A 237 -3.31 -4.32 16.39
CA ALA A 237 -4.14 -3.27 15.82
C ALA A 237 -4.47 -3.55 14.34
N ILE A 238 -3.47 -3.93 13.54
CA ILE A 238 -3.66 -4.32 12.13
C ILE A 238 -4.64 -5.49 12.04
N LEU A 239 -4.40 -6.56 12.80
CA LEU A 239 -5.28 -7.74 12.78
C LEU A 239 -6.71 -7.38 13.20
N ARG A 240 -6.89 -6.51 14.20
CA ARG A 240 -8.21 -6.02 14.61
C ARG A 240 -8.93 -5.29 13.48
N GLN A 241 -8.24 -4.40 12.77
CA GLN A 241 -8.80 -3.70 11.61
C GLN A 241 -9.25 -4.70 10.54
N GLU A 242 -8.38 -5.63 10.15
CA GLU A 242 -8.75 -6.67 9.17
C GLU A 242 -9.95 -7.51 9.61
N THR A 243 -10.01 -7.89 10.89
CA THR A 243 -11.16 -8.64 11.42
C THR A 243 -12.44 -7.80 11.41
N ALA A 244 -12.35 -6.53 11.75
CA ALA A 244 -13.49 -5.60 11.73
C ALA A 244 -14.01 -5.42 10.30
N ASP A 245 -13.12 -5.26 9.32
CA ASP A 245 -13.46 -5.12 7.91
C ASP A 245 -14.13 -6.39 7.37
N LYS A 246 -13.62 -7.57 7.72
CA LYS A 246 -14.23 -8.86 7.35
C LYS A 246 -15.63 -9.02 7.95
N ILE A 247 -15.81 -8.63 9.21
CA ILE A 247 -17.12 -8.66 9.88
C ILE A 247 -18.06 -7.65 9.21
N ALA A 248 -17.60 -6.44 8.94
CA ALA A 248 -18.38 -5.40 8.27
C ALA A 248 -18.84 -5.84 6.88
N ALA A 249 -17.94 -6.41 6.08
CA ALA A 249 -18.27 -6.96 4.75
C ALA A 249 -19.31 -8.09 4.84
N ARG A 250 -19.15 -9.01 5.79
CA ARG A 250 -20.12 -10.09 6.02
C ARG A 250 -21.49 -9.55 6.43
N CYS A 251 -21.53 -8.61 7.37
CA CYS A 251 -22.77 -7.96 7.81
C CYS A 251 -23.44 -7.21 6.66
N PHE A 252 -22.67 -6.50 5.84
CA PHE A 252 -23.16 -5.80 4.66
C PHE A 252 -23.78 -6.76 3.65
N VAL A 253 -23.08 -7.84 3.29
CA VAL A 253 -23.59 -8.86 2.37
C VAL A 253 -24.86 -9.50 2.91
N LYS A 254 -24.89 -9.84 4.20
CA LYS A 254 -26.09 -10.40 4.83
C LYS A 254 -27.26 -9.41 4.75
N ALA A 255 -27.07 -8.17 5.20
CA ALA A 255 -28.11 -7.15 5.18
C ALA A 255 -28.62 -6.82 3.77
N TYR A 256 -27.77 -6.94 2.74
CA TYR A 256 -28.14 -6.70 1.35
C TYR A 256 -28.85 -7.92 0.70
N LEU A 257 -28.32 -9.13 0.87
CA LEU A 257 -28.85 -10.34 0.24
C LEU A 257 -30.10 -10.88 0.93
N GLU A 258 -30.22 -10.72 2.25
CA GLU A 258 -31.35 -11.20 3.04
C GLU A 258 -32.71 -10.67 2.53
N PRO A 259 -32.88 -9.38 2.21
CA PRO A 259 -34.10 -8.89 1.57
C PRO A 259 -34.13 -9.11 0.04
N LEU A 260 -32.97 -9.14 -0.64
CA LEU A 260 -32.95 -9.26 -2.10
C LEU A 260 -33.55 -10.58 -2.59
N LEU A 261 -33.26 -11.70 -1.92
CA LEU A 261 -33.80 -13.00 -2.30
C LEU A 261 -35.34 -13.05 -2.27
N PRO A 262 -36.02 -12.80 -1.14
CA PRO A 262 -37.48 -12.83 -1.10
C PRO A 262 -38.09 -11.83 -2.08
N THR A 263 -37.56 -10.61 -2.20
CA THR A 263 -38.09 -9.62 -3.14
C THR A 263 -37.93 -10.03 -4.61
N THR A 264 -36.82 -10.67 -4.99
CA THR A 264 -36.64 -11.17 -6.37
C THR A 264 -37.50 -12.39 -6.64
N PHE A 265 -37.69 -13.29 -5.67
CA PHE A 265 -38.63 -14.40 -5.78
C PHE A 265 -40.07 -13.90 -5.92
N GLU A 266 -40.49 -12.93 -5.11
CA GLU A 266 -41.79 -12.28 -5.21
C GLU A 266 -41.98 -11.64 -6.60
N GLN A 267 -41.00 -10.86 -7.08
CA GLN A 267 -41.06 -10.25 -8.42
C GLN A 267 -41.13 -11.29 -9.55
N LEU A 268 -40.42 -12.41 -9.41
CA LEU A 268 -40.45 -13.49 -10.41
C LEU A 268 -41.77 -14.28 -10.36
N MET A 269 -42.34 -14.46 -9.18
CA MET A 269 -43.69 -15.04 -9.01
C MET A 269 -44.76 -14.11 -9.58
N GLU A 270 -44.72 -12.81 -9.28
CA GLU A 270 -45.65 -11.81 -9.82
C GLU A 270 -45.59 -11.71 -11.34
N ARG A 271 -44.40 -11.86 -11.93
CA ARG A 271 -44.21 -11.89 -13.39
C ARG A 271 -44.59 -13.22 -14.02
N GLY A 272 -45.00 -14.22 -13.24
CA GLY A 272 -45.44 -15.52 -13.73
C GLY A 272 -44.32 -16.36 -14.34
N TYR A 273 -43.06 -16.15 -13.94
CA TYR A 273 -41.94 -16.94 -14.45
C TYR A 273 -41.87 -18.34 -13.83
N PHE A 274 -42.36 -18.47 -12.59
CA PHE A 274 -42.58 -19.77 -11.97
C PHE A 274 -43.99 -20.26 -12.33
N TYR A 275 -44.06 -21.46 -12.91
CA TYR A 275 -45.32 -22.14 -13.16
C TYR A 275 -45.83 -22.78 -11.87
N ASP A 276 -47.14 -22.74 -11.67
CA ASP A 276 -47.77 -23.58 -10.66
C ASP A 276 -47.72 -25.03 -11.14
N ALA A 277 -46.99 -25.88 -10.42
CA ALA A 277 -46.81 -27.28 -10.76
C ALA A 277 -48.16 -28.01 -10.90
N VAL A 278 -49.14 -27.66 -10.08
CA VAL A 278 -50.48 -28.27 -10.13
C VAL A 278 -51.20 -27.88 -11.41
N GLN A 279 -51.14 -26.59 -11.78
CA GLN A 279 -51.79 -26.11 -13.00
C GLN A 279 -51.15 -26.73 -14.25
N HIS A 280 -49.81 -26.80 -14.30
CA HIS A 280 -49.09 -27.42 -15.41
C HIS A 280 -49.38 -28.92 -15.53
N GLU A 281 -49.46 -29.64 -14.41
CA GLU A 281 -49.85 -31.05 -14.41
C GLU A 281 -51.28 -31.25 -14.93
N ILE A 282 -52.21 -30.34 -14.62
CA ILE A 282 -53.58 -30.38 -15.15
C ILE A 282 -53.58 -30.09 -16.66
N ASP A 283 -52.82 -29.09 -17.12
CA ASP A 283 -52.72 -28.72 -18.55
C ASP A 283 -52.14 -29.86 -19.40
N GLU A 284 -51.03 -30.46 -18.95
CA GLU A 284 -50.37 -31.53 -19.69
C GLU A 284 -51.06 -32.89 -19.54
N ASN A 285 -51.41 -33.30 -18.32
CA ASN A 285 -51.90 -34.67 -18.08
C ASN A 285 -53.42 -34.81 -18.22
N PHE A 286 -54.19 -33.75 -18.00
CA PHE A 286 -55.66 -33.81 -18.05
C PHE A 286 -56.22 -33.16 -19.32
N TYR A 287 -55.95 -31.87 -19.57
CA TYR A 287 -56.56 -31.15 -20.68
C TYR A 287 -56.12 -31.67 -22.05
N THR A 288 -54.82 -31.91 -22.25
CA THR A 288 -54.30 -32.34 -23.55
C THR A 288 -54.86 -33.72 -23.95
N PRO A 289 -54.76 -34.78 -23.11
CA PRO A 289 -55.33 -36.09 -23.47
C PRO A 289 -56.85 -36.08 -23.54
N MET A 290 -57.54 -35.29 -22.70
CA MET A 290 -59.00 -35.14 -22.78
C MET A 290 -59.41 -34.53 -24.14
N LEU A 291 -58.74 -33.47 -24.58
CA LEU A 291 -59.02 -32.81 -25.84
C LEU A 291 -58.72 -33.74 -27.02
N GLU A 292 -57.59 -34.45 -27.01
CA GLU A 292 -57.25 -35.46 -28.02
C GLU A 292 -58.32 -36.55 -28.10
N ASN A 293 -58.76 -37.09 -26.96
CA ASN A 293 -59.83 -38.10 -26.92
C ASN A 293 -61.16 -37.57 -27.48
N VAL A 294 -61.53 -36.32 -27.19
CA VAL A 294 -62.74 -35.69 -27.74
C VAL A 294 -62.62 -35.51 -29.25
N LEU A 295 -61.47 -35.07 -29.75
CA LEU A 295 -61.22 -34.92 -31.19
C LEU A 295 -61.26 -36.29 -31.89
N ASP A 296 -60.64 -37.31 -31.31
CA ASP A 296 -60.66 -38.68 -31.84
C ASP A 296 -62.09 -39.25 -31.90
N ASN A 297 -62.89 -39.01 -30.87
CA ASN A 297 -64.31 -39.41 -30.87
C ASN A 297 -65.11 -38.69 -31.96
N ASN A 298 -64.90 -37.38 -32.15
CA ASN A 298 -65.53 -36.64 -33.25
C ASN A 298 -65.10 -37.17 -34.64
N VAL A 299 -63.82 -37.52 -34.81
CA VAL A 299 -63.31 -38.11 -36.05
C VAL A 299 -63.94 -39.48 -36.29
N ARG A 300 -64.08 -40.31 -35.25
CA ARG A 300 -64.76 -41.61 -35.33
C ARG A 300 -66.23 -41.44 -35.69
N GLU A 301 -66.95 -40.51 -35.08
CA GLU A 301 -68.35 -40.21 -35.40
C GLU A 301 -68.49 -39.74 -36.85
N ARG A 302 -67.62 -38.83 -37.31
CA ARG A 302 -67.63 -38.35 -38.70
C ARG A 302 -67.36 -39.49 -39.69
N ARG A 303 -66.41 -40.37 -39.40
CA ARG A 303 -66.13 -41.56 -40.23
C ARG A 303 -67.35 -42.50 -40.26
N ALA A 304 -67.98 -42.75 -39.12
CA ALA A 304 -69.19 -43.57 -39.03
C ALA A 304 -70.33 -42.97 -39.87
N ARG A 305 -70.53 -41.65 -39.81
CA ARG A 305 -71.55 -40.96 -40.62
C ARG A 305 -71.28 -41.10 -42.12
N ILE A 306 -70.03 -40.88 -42.56
CA ILE A 306 -69.63 -41.06 -43.98
C ILE A 306 -69.85 -42.52 -44.43
N LEU A 307 -69.51 -43.50 -43.59
CA LEU A 307 -69.74 -44.91 -43.92
C LEU A 307 -71.23 -45.23 -44.04
N VAL A 308 -72.05 -44.73 -43.11
CA VAL A 308 -73.51 -44.89 -43.18
C VAL A 308 -74.08 -44.23 -44.43
N ASP A 309 -73.66 -43.01 -44.75
CA ASP A 309 -74.08 -42.31 -45.98
C ASP A 309 -73.67 -43.10 -47.24
N GLY A 310 -72.47 -43.69 -47.24
CA GLY A 310 -71.99 -44.56 -48.31
C GLY A 310 -72.85 -45.82 -48.47
N ILE A 311 -73.20 -46.49 -47.35
CA ILE A 311 -74.09 -47.67 -47.37
C ILE A 311 -75.48 -47.29 -47.86
N ILE A 312 -76.02 -46.14 -47.44
CA ILE A 312 -77.33 -45.65 -47.91
C ILE A 312 -77.27 -45.37 -49.41
N GLN A 313 -76.21 -44.73 -49.91
CA GLN A 313 -76.03 -44.48 -51.34
C GLN A 313 -75.91 -45.79 -52.13
N GLU A 314 -75.19 -46.77 -51.63
CA GLU A 314 -75.08 -48.11 -52.25
C GLU A 314 -76.44 -48.81 -52.27
N ALA A 315 -77.19 -48.82 -51.17
CA ALA A 315 -78.52 -49.42 -51.11
C ALA A 315 -79.52 -48.73 -52.07
N VAL A 316 -79.48 -47.40 -52.17
CA VAL A 316 -80.33 -46.64 -53.11
C VAL A 316 -79.94 -46.92 -54.57
N THR A 317 -78.64 -47.01 -54.88
CA THR A 317 -78.18 -47.30 -56.24
C THR A 317 -78.49 -48.73 -56.67
N GLN A 318 -78.30 -49.72 -55.78
CA GLN A 318 -78.72 -51.11 -56.02
C GLN A 318 -80.23 -51.19 -56.28
N ARG A 319 -81.04 -50.50 -55.46
CA ARG A 319 -82.50 -50.48 -55.63
C ARG A 319 -82.93 -49.78 -56.93
N TYR A 320 -82.26 -48.69 -57.31
CA TYR A 320 -82.48 -48.02 -58.59
C TYR A 320 -82.13 -48.91 -59.78
N GLN A 321 -81.01 -49.64 -59.72
CA GLN A 321 -80.63 -50.61 -60.75
C GLN A 321 -81.66 -51.73 -60.88
N ALA A 322 -82.07 -52.32 -59.76
CA ALA A 322 -83.11 -53.36 -59.73
C ALA A 322 -84.44 -52.87 -60.35
N PHE A 323 -84.90 -51.65 -60.02
CA PHE A 323 -86.10 -51.08 -60.65
C PHE A 323 -85.92 -50.83 -62.15
N ARG A 324 -84.72 -50.42 -62.58
CA ARG A 324 -84.41 -50.21 -64.00
C ARG A 324 -84.40 -51.52 -64.78
N GLU A 325 -83.87 -52.59 -64.19
CA GLU A 325 -83.88 -53.94 -64.77
C GLU A 325 -85.31 -54.48 -64.84
N LEU A 326 -86.09 -54.39 -63.75
CA LEU A 326 -87.51 -54.74 -63.76
C LEU A 326 -88.31 -53.95 -64.82
N GLY A 327 -88.00 -52.65 -64.97
CA GLY A 327 -88.59 -51.82 -66.02
C GLY A 327 -88.22 -52.29 -67.43
N ARG A 328 -86.99 -52.78 -67.65
CA ARG A 328 -86.60 -53.38 -68.94
C ARG A 328 -87.34 -54.69 -69.18
N GLU A 329 -87.45 -55.55 -68.16
CA GLU A 329 -88.16 -56.83 -68.25
C GLU A 329 -89.64 -56.61 -68.62
N LEU A 330 -90.34 -55.72 -67.90
CA LEU A 330 -91.71 -55.34 -68.21
C LEU A 330 -91.85 -54.77 -69.63
N MET A 331 -90.91 -53.92 -70.07
CA MET A 331 -90.93 -53.39 -71.44
C MET A 331 -90.70 -54.50 -72.48
N THR A 332 -89.83 -55.48 -72.21
CA THR A 332 -89.65 -56.62 -73.11
C THR A 332 -90.88 -57.52 -73.15
N GLU A 333 -91.54 -57.78 -72.02
CA GLU A 333 -92.81 -58.53 -71.98
C GLU A 333 -93.90 -57.81 -72.79
N VAL A 334 -94.10 -56.50 -72.58
CA VAL A 334 -95.08 -55.71 -73.34
C VAL A 334 -94.75 -55.68 -74.84
N CYS A 335 -93.46 -55.56 -75.21
CA CYS A 335 -93.05 -55.62 -76.60
C CYS A 335 -93.36 -57.00 -77.23
N VAL A 336 -93.12 -58.10 -76.50
CA VAL A 336 -93.38 -59.46 -76.99
C VAL A 336 -94.87 -59.76 -77.07
N GLU A 337 -95.66 -59.40 -76.06
CA GLU A 337 -97.09 -59.72 -76.02
C GLU A 337 -97.95 -58.85 -76.93
N ARG A 338 -97.57 -57.58 -77.15
CA ARG A 338 -98.45 -56.61 -77.82
C ARG A 338 -97.90 -56.12 -79.14
N VAL A 339 -96.62 -55.74 -79.19
CA VAL A 339 -96.03 -55.10 -80.37
C VAL A 339 -95.69 -56.13 -81.45
N ILE A 340 -95.05 -57.26 -81.09
CA ILE A 340 -94.73 -58.33 -82.03
C ILE A 340 -95.98 -58.90 -82.74
N PRO A 341 -97.08 -59.27 -82.05
CA PRO A 341 -98.26 -59.79 -82.74
C PRO A 341 -99.00 -58.74 -83.58
N GLN A 342 -99.01 -57.47 -83.19
CA GLN A 342 -99.55 -56.39 -84.02
C GLN A 342 -98.70 -56.15 -85.28
N LEU A 343 -97.37 -56.16 -85.16
CA LEU A 343 -96.49 -56.11 -86.34
C LEU A 343 -96.71 -57.33 -87.24
N ARG A 344 -96.85 -58.53 -86.67
CA ARG A 344 -97.11 -59.75 -87.42
C ARG A 344 -98.43 -59.67 -88.19
N SER A 345 -99.51 -59.14 -87.60
CA SER A 345 -100.78 -58.99 -88.31
C SER A 345 -100.72 -57.95 -89.43
N VAL A 346 -100.06 -56.80 -89.22
CA VAL A 346 -99.87 -55.76 -90.23
C VAL A 346 -99.01 -56.24 -91.38
N ILE A 347 -97.88 -56.90 -91.09
CA ILE A 347 -96.98 -57.46 -92.12
C ILE A 347 -97.70 -58.57 -92.88
N ASN A 348 -98.40 -59.48 -92.21
CA ASN A 348 -99.17 -60.53 -92.88
C ASN A 348 -100.22 -59.94 -93.83
N PHE A 349 -101.00 -58.94 -93.38
CA PHE A 349 -101.98 -58.27 -94.23
C PHE A 349 -101.33 -57.66 -95.48
N TRP A 350 -100.20 -56.97 -95.33
CA TRP A 350 -99.48 -56.36 -96.45
C TRP A 350 -98.94 -57.40 -97.45
N VAL A 351 -98.38 -58.51 -96.94
CA VAL A 351 -97.90 -59.62 -97.78
C VAL A 351 -99.07 -60.28 -98.51
N PHE A 352 -100.19 -60.55 -97.83
CA PHE A 352 -101.38 -61.12 -98.46
C PHE A 352 -102.00 -60.21 -99.53
N ASP A 353 -102.13 -58.91 -99.27
CA ASP A 353 -102.64 -57.93 -100.25
C ASP A 353 -101.73 -57.85 -101.48
N ARG A 354 -100.40 -57.85 -101.29
CA ARG A 354 -99.43 -57.85 -102.38
C ARG A 354 -99.49 -59.13 -103.21
N MET A 355 -99.57 -60.29 -102.56
CA MET A 355 -99.70 -61.59 -103.23
C MET A 355 -101.00 -61.69 -104.02
N ASN A 356 -102.13 -61.24 -103.44
CA ASN A 356 -103.42 -61.23 -104.13
C ASN A 356 -103.42 -60.31 -105.35
N LYS A 357 -102.85 -59.10 -105.24
CA LYS A 357 -102.70 -58.19 -106.39
C LYS A 357 -101.84 -58.78 -107.50
N LEU A 358 -100.75 -59.48 -107.15
CA LEU A 358 -99.89 -60.17 -108.12
C LEU A 358 -100.62 -61.35 -108.78
N ALA A 359 -101.33 -62.16 -108.00
CA ALA A 359 -102.10 -63.29 -108.52
C ALA A 359 -103.20 -62.81 -109.48
N PHE A 360 -103.90 -61.72 -109.12
CA PHE A 360 -104.93 -61.13 -109.97
C PHE A 360 -104.36 -60.63 -111.31
N SER A 361 -103.21 -59.94 -111.31
CA SER A 361 -102.60 -59.47 -112.56
C SER A 361 -102.07 -60.60 -113.46
N ARG A 362 -101.60 -61.70 -112.87
CA ARG A 362 -101.22 -62.91 -113.62
C ARG A 362 -102.43 -63.63 -114.21
N LEU A 363 -103.54 -63.69 -113.48
CA LEU A 363 -104.79 -64.26 -113.96
C LEU A 363 -105.40 -63.45 -115.11
N THR A 364 -105.40 -62.11 -115.03
CA THR A 364 -105.90 -61.26 -116.13
C THR A 364 -105.04 -61.42 -117.38
N THR A 365 -103.71 -61.41 -117.25
CA THR A 365 -102.82 -61.63 -118.40
C THR A 365 -102.98 -63.02 -119.03
N ALA A 366 -103.19 -64.07 -118.23
CA ALA A 366 -103.49 -65.41 -118.75
C ALA A 366 -104.88 -65.48 -119.43
N ALA A 367 -105.88 -64.79 -118.90
CA ALA A 367 -107.22 -64.73 -119.50
C ALA A 367 -107.22 -63.96 -120.84
N ASP A 368 -106.46 -62.88 -120.93
CA ASP A 368 -106.31 -62.10 -122.16
C ASP A 368 -105.55 -62.89 -123.24
N ALA A 369 -104.47 -63.58 -122.85
CA ALA A 369 -103.75 -64.50 -123.76
C ALA A 369 -104.67 -65.61 -124.28
N ARG A 370 -105.53 -66.17 -123.42
CA ARG A 370 -106.50 -67.21 -123.81
C ARG A 370 -107.57 -66.67 -124.77
N LYS A 371 -108.05 -65.43 -124.60
CA LYS A 371 -108.97 -64.78 -125.55
C LYS A 371 -108.33 -64.59 -126.93
N SER A 372 -107.06 -64.16 -126.99
CA SER A 372 -106.31 -64.04 -128.25
C SER A 372 -106.23 -65.38 -128.97
N LEU A 373 -105.85 -66.44 -128.25
CA LEU A 373 -105.76 -67.80 -128.82
C LEU A 373 -107.09 -68.29 -129.40
N TYR A 374 -108.22 -68.04 -128.74
CA TYR A 374 -109.52 -68.41 -129.29
C TYR A 374 -109.91 -67.60 -130.52
N ALA A 375 -109.55 -66.31 -130.58
CA ALA A 375 -109.76 -65.49 -131.78
C ALA A 375 -108.94 -66.05 -132.96
N ASP A 376 -107.65 -66.33 -132.75
CA ASP A 376 -106.75 -66.87 -133.78
C ASP A 376 -107.22 -68.25 -134.27
N ILE A 377 -107.66 -69.13 -133.37
CA ILE A 377 -108.21 -70.45 -133.72
C ILE A 377 -109.52 -70.30 -134.51
N SER A 378 -110.40 -69.38 -134.12
CA SER A 378 -111.67 -69.16 -134.82
C SER A 378 -111.47 -68.62 -136.24
N GLU A 379 -110.45 -67.79 -136.46
CA GLU A 379 -110.11 -67.26 -137.78
C GLU A 379 -109.50 -68.34 -138.69
N ALA A 380 -108.65 -69.22 -138.12
CA ALA A 380 -108.06 -70.34 -138.86
C ALA A 380 -109.11 -71.36 -139.36
N VAL A 381 -110.06 -71.76 -138.49
CA VAL A 381 -111.11 -72.74 -138.84
C VAL A 381 -112.07 -72.19 -139.90
N LEU A 382 -112.34 -70.88 -139.88
CA LEU A 382 -113.25 -70.25 -140.84
C LEU A 382 -112.63 -70.13 -142.24
N ASN A 383 -111.32 -69.89 -142.31
CA ASN A 383 -110.57 -69.88 -143.57
C ASN A 383 -110.45 -71.29 -144.19
N GLU A 384 -110.22 -72.32 -143.37
CA GLU A 384 -110.17 -73.71 -143.84
C GLU A 384 -111.52 -74.19 -144.41
N ALA A 385 -112.64 -73.80 -143.77
CA ALA A 385 -113.97 -74.12 -144.28
C ALA A 385 -114.31 -73.39 -145.60
N LEU A 386 -113.87 -72.13 -145.78
CA LEU A 386 -114.10 -71.38 -147.02
C LEU A 386 -113.33 -71.96 -148.21
N ASP A 387 -112.12 -72.47 -147.97
CA ASP A 387 -111.32 -73.14 -149.01
C ASP A 387 -111.96 -74.48 -149.43
N GLU A 388 -112.51 -75.27 -148.50
CA GLU A 388 -113.26 -76.49 -148.83
C GLU A 388 -114.53 -76.21 -149.65
N PHE A 389 -115.25 -75.12 -149.36
CA PHE A 389 -116.42 -74.71 -150.14
C PHE A 389 -116.07 -74.22 -151.56
N ALA A 390 -114.93 -73.56 -151.73
CA ALA A 390 -114.45 -73.13 -153.04
C ALA A 390 -114.14 -74.32 -153.97
N VAL A 391 -113.47 -75.36 -153.44
CA VAL A 391 -113.17 -76.60 -154.17
C VAL A 391 -114.44 -77.33 -154.60
N TYR A 392 -115.48 -77.33 -153.77
CA TYR A 392 -116.76 -77.97 -154.09
C TYR A 392 -117.52 -77.25 -155.23
N TYR A 393 -117.44 -75.93 -155.32
CA TYR A 393 -118.12 -75.16 -156.36
C TYR A 393 -117.44 -75.30 -157.74
N GLU A 394 -116.10 -75.39 -157.76
CA GLU A 394 -115.37 -75.68 -159.00
C GLU A 394 -115.71 -77.06 -159.57
N GLN A 395 -115.92 -78.06 -158.71
CA GLN A 395 -116.33 -79.41 -159.12
C GLN A 395 -117.74 -79.43 -159.74
N GLN A 396 -118.67 -78.58 -159.28
CA GLN A 396 -120.02 -78.48 -159.88
C GLN A 396 -120.01 -77.79 -161.26
N LEU A 397 -119.13 -76.81 -161.49
CA LEU A 397 -119.01 -76.17 -162.81
C LEU A 397 -118.39 -77.09 -163.87
N ILE A 398 -117.44 -77.95 -163.47
CA ILE A 398 -116.85 -78.96 -164.37
C ILE A 398 -117.89 -80.02 -164.75
N ALA A 399 -118.74 -80.45 -163.81
CA ALA A 399 -119.83 -81.40 -164.08
C ALA A 399 -120.91 -80.80 -164.99
N ALA A 400 -121.24 -79.51 -164.84
CA ALA A 400 -122.18 -78.80 -165.70
C ALA A 400 -121.62 -78.56 -167.13
N ALA A 401 -120.31 -78.43 -167.28
CA ALA A 401 -119.65 -78.33 -168.59
C ALA A 401 -119.62 -79.68 -169.33
N ALA A 402 -119.44 -80.80 -168.61
CA ALA A 402 -119.51 -82.15 -169.21
C ALA A 402 -120.92 -82.50 -169.71
N ALA A 403 -121.98 -81.96 -169.08
CA ALA A 403 -123.36 -82.12 -169.52
C ALA A 403 -123.69 -81.34 -170.82
N LYS A 404 -122.80 -80.48 -171.31
CA LYS A 404 -122.98 -79.71 -172.56
C LYS A 404 -122.19 -80.23 -173.76
N ALA A 405 -121.32 -81.22 -173.58
CA ALA A 405 -120.43 -81.72 -174.64
C ALA A 405 -120.86 -83.07 -175.25
N ALA A 406 -122.05 -83.60 -174.92
CA ALA A 406 -122.56 -84.87 -175.46
C ALA A 406 -123.91 -84.72 -176.20
N GLU A 407 -124.28 -83.50 -176.60
CA GLU A 407 -125.35 -83.24 -177.59
C GLU A 407 -124.79 -82.90 -178.99
N GLU A 408 -123.47 -82.95 -179.19
CA GLU A 408 -122.84 -82.72 -180.50
C GLU A 408 -121.73 -83.75 -180.78
N GLU A 409 -122.11 -85.03 -180.91
CA GLU A 409 -121.63 -86.00 -181.91
C GLU A 409 -122.22 -87.39 -181.58
N ASP A 410 -123.11 -87.86 -182.46
CA ASP A 410 -123.69 -89.22 -182.64
C ASP A 410 -124.60 -89.88 -181.59
#